data_AF-A0A2G5LRQ6-F1
#
_entry.id   AF-A0A2G5LRQ6-F1
#
_cell.length_a   1.000
_cell.length_b   1.000
_cell.length_c   1.000
_cell.angle_alpha   90.00
_cell.angle_beta   90.00
_cell.angle_gamma   90.00
#
_symmetry.space_group_name_H-M   'P 1'
#
loop_
_entity.id
_entity.type
_entity.pdbx_description
1 polymer ?
#
loop_
_entity_poly.entity_id
_entity_poly.type
_entity_poly.pdbx_seq_one_letter_code
_entity_poly.pdbx_strand_id
1 'polypeptide(L)'
;MNDNIYAAPTAELTETVKTSAEFYVISKTKLLVLSFLSFGLYTYIWSYKNWSLYKKAHQLDIWPLARAIFFIFFMHQLYRRAADRVARSGRKFDFDFEQWATVFVVVTVGARVFEVAAKRIDSWSVYQPLAILAIPLCAYILQQAQGLINFAAEDPEGKSNARFNLWNYLVIVLGAVMWGLTLMGLWTIYHR
;
A
#
# COMPACT_ATOMS: atom_id res chain seq x y z
N MET A 1 -39.66 49.44 16.95
CA MET A 1 -38.70 48.38 16.56
C MET A 1 -39.53 47.30 15.89
N ASN A 2 -39.31 47.06 14.60
CA ASN A 2 -40.15 46.17 13.80
C ASN A 2 -39.60 44.74 13.91
N ASP A 3 -40.16 43.92 14.79
CA ASP A 3 -39.82 42.50 14.89
C ASP A 3 -40.29 41.80 13.62
N ASN A 4 -39.35 41.36 12.80
CA ASN A 4 -39.63 40.65 11.56
C ASN A 4 -40.01 39.20 11.89
N ILE A 5 -41.31 38.96 12.07
CA ILE A 5 -41.92 37.67 12.45
C ILE A 5 -41.70 36.57 11.38
N TYR A 6 -41.24 36.94 10.17
CA TYR A 6 -40.99 36.02 9.05
C TYR A 6 -39.50 35.76 8.76
N ALA A 7 -38.60 36.04 9.71
CA ALA A 7 -37.21 35.64 9.55
C ALA A 7 -37.10 34.11 9.50
N ALA A 8 -36.65 33.57 8.37
CA ALA A 8 -36.35 32.15 8.26
C ALA A 8 -35.29 31.77 9.33
N PRO A 9 -35.45 30.64 10.04
CA PRO A 9 -34.48 30.23 11.04
C PRO A 9 -33.11 30.08 10.38
N THR A 10 -32.13 30.82 10.88
CA THR A 10 -30.73 30.70 10.45
C THR A 10 -30.24 29.33 10.90
N ALA A 11 -30.36 28.33 10.03
CA ALA A 11 -29.70 27.07 10.24
C ALA A 11 -28.19 27.33 10.19
N GLU A 12 -27.48 27.14 11.30
CA GLU A 12 -26.03 27.01 11.28
C GLU A 12 -25.71 25.80 10.40
N LEU A 13 -25.34 26.07 9.15
CA LEU A 13 -24.70 25.09 8.28
C LEU A 13 -23.35 24.78 8.91
N THR A 14 -23.32 23.91 9.92
CA THR A 14 -22.13 23.15 10.27
C THR A 14 -21.92 22.13 9.16
N GLU A 15 -21.63 22.62 7.95
CA GLU A 15 -20.91 21.84 6.97
C GLU A 15 -19.55 21.57 7.61
N THR A 16 -19.48 20.50 8.39
CA THR A 16 -18.23 19.78 8.57
C THR A 16 -17.87 19.33 7.17
N VAL A 17 -17.14 20.19 6.44
CA VAL A 17 -16.47 19.84 5.20
C VAL A 17 -15.64 18.64 5.57
N LYS A 18 -16.18 17.44 5.33
CA LYS A 18 -15.43 16.20 5.49
C LYS A 18 -14.28 16.34 4.53
N THR A 19 -13.13 16.77 5.04
CA THR A 19 -11.91 16.86 4.27
C THR A 19 -11.73 15.48 3.66
N SER A 20 -11.84 15.41 2.34
CA SER A 20 -11.78 14.13 1.63
C SER A 20 -10.48 13.45 2.03
N ALA A 21 -10.55 12.18 2.43
CA ALA A 21 -9.36 11.45 2.85
C ALA A 21 -8.32 11.49 1.71
N GLU A 22 -7.20 12.16 1.95
CA GLU A 22 -6.17 12.40 0.94
C GLU A 22 -5.37 11.13 0.62
N PHE A 23 -5.28 10.22 1.60
CA PHE A 23 -4.49 9.01 1.54
C PHE A 23 -5.28 7.79 2.00
N TYR A 24 -4.90 6.61 1.51
CA TYR A 24 -5.58 5.36 1.86
C TYR A 24 -5.09 4.83 3.20
N VAL A 25 -5.96 4.92 4.21
CA VAL A 25 -5.71 4.37 5.54
C VAL A 25 -5.98 2.87 5.55
N ILE A 26 -5.04 2.11 6.10
CA ILE A 26 -5.17 0.67 6.36
C ILE A 26 -4.25 0.26 7.51
N SER A 27 -4.70 -0.65 8.37
CA SER A 27 -3.83 -1.21 9.40
C SER A 27 -2.60 -1.87 8.78
N LYS A 28 -1.43 -1.65 9.40
CA LYS A 28 -0.14 -2.22 9.02
C LYS A 28 -0.21 -3.74 8.86
N THR A 29 -0.77 -4.44 9.85
CA THR A 29 -0.92 -5.91 9.83
C THR A 29 -1.82 -6.37 8.70
N LYS A 30 -2.94 -5.67 8.48
CA LYS A 30 -3.86 -6.00 7.39
C LYS A 30 -3.20 -5.86 6.02
N LEU A 31 -2.41 -4.80 5.82
CA LEU A 31 -1.66 -4.59 4.59
C LEU A 31 -0.61 -5.67 4.37
N LEU A 32 0.15 -6.06 5.41
CA LEU A 32 1.12 -7.15 5.32
C LEU A 32 0.45 -8.46 4.93
N VAL A 33 -0.61 -8.85 5.64
CA VAL A 33 -1.33 -10.11 5.39
C VAL A 33 -1.87 -10.15 3.96
N LEU A 34 -2.51 -9.07 3.52
CA LEU A 34 -3.07 -9.02 2.16
C LEU A 34 -1.98 -9.00 1.09
N SER A 35 -0.88 -8.27 1.30
CA SER A 35 0.22 -8.22 0.34
C SER A 35 0.98 -9.55 0.26
N PHE A 36 1.20 -10.21 1.39
CA PHE A 36 1.86 -11.51 1.46
C PHE A 36 1.01 -12.61 0.80
N LEU A 37 -0.25 -12.74 1.22
CA LEU A 37 -1.12 -13.81 0.70
C LEU A 37 -1.51 -13.61 -0.76
N SER A 38 -1.55 -12.37 -1.25
CA SER A 38 -1.82 -12.09 -2.67
C SER A 38 -0.58 -12.15 -3.57
N PHE A 39 0.56 -12.65 -3.08
CA PHE A 39 1.83 -12.68 -3.83
C PHE A 39 2.27 -11.29 -4.34
N GLY A 40 1.98 -10.25 -3.56
CA GLY A 40 2.27 -8.85 -3.90
C GLY A 40 1.22 -8.17 -4.80
N LEU A 41 0.19 -8.89 -5.28
CA LEU A 41 -0.85 -8.29 -6.14
C LEU A 41 -1.63 -7.17 -5.42
N TYR A 42 -1.79 -7.29 -4.10
CA TYR A 42 -2.46 -6.25 -3.31
C TYR A 42 -1.71 -4.92 -3.31
N THR A 43 -0.39 -4.90 -3.58
CA THR A 43 0.39 -3.66 -3.69
C THR A 43 -0.13 -2.76 -4.82
N TYR A 44 -0.59 -3.34 -5.93
CA TYR A 44 -1.20 -2.60 -7.05
C TYR A 44 -2.53 -1.98 -6.62
N ILE A 45 -3.39 -2.75 -5.93
CA ILE A 45 -4.67 -2.27 -5.40
C ILE A 45 -4.44 -1.14 -4.39
N TRP A 46 -3.48 -1.32 -3.50
CA TRP A 46 -3.09 -0.33 -2.50
C TRP A 46 -2.59 0.97 -3.14
N SER A 47 -1.73 0.88 -4.15
CA SER A 47 -1.21 2.04 -4.89
C SER A 47 -2.35 2.77 -5.62
N TYR A 48 -3.22 2.02 -6.29
CA TYR A 48 -4.40 2.58 -6.96
C TYR A 48 -5.30 3.35 -5.98
N LYS A 49 -5.60 2.78 -4.81
CA LYS A 49 -6.46 3.44 -3.82
C LYS A 49 -5.83 4.74 -3.30
N ASN A 50 -4.54 4.74 -3.01
CA ASN A 50 -3.82 5.94 -2.60
C ASN A 50 -3.89 7.03 -3.68
N TRP A 51 -3.55 6.70 -4.93
CA TRP A 51 -3.58 7.67 -6.03
C TRP A 51 -5.00 8.14 -6.38
N SER A 52 -6.00 7.28 -6.23
CA SER A 52 -7.41 7.63 -6.46
C SER A 52 -7.93 8.60 -5.41
N LEU A 53 -7.59 8.40 -4.14
CA LEU A 53 -7.90 9.34 -3.06
C LEU A 53 -7.17 10.67 -3.24
N TYR A 54 -5.87 10.61 -3.52
CA TYR A 54 -5.07 11.81 -3.78
C TYR A 54 -5.61 12.60 -4.98
N LYS A 55 -6.02 11.91 -6.06
CA LYS A 55 -6.67 12.53 -7.24
C LYS A 55 -7.90 13.33 -6.82
N LYS A 56 -8.78 12.71 -6.03
CA LYS A 56 -10.04 13.32 -5.58
C LYS A 56 -9.81 14.51 -4.66
N ALA A 57 -8.90 14.38 -3.69
CA ALA A 57 -8.61 15.43 -2.72
C ALA A 57 -8.01 16.69 -3.36
N HIS A 58 -7.17 16.53 -4.39
CA HIS A 58 -6.49 17.65 -5.06
C HIS A 58 -7.07 18.02 -6.43
N GLN A 59 -8.19 17.40 -6.83
CA GLN A 59 -8.84 17.59 -8.14
C GLN A 59 -7.87 17.53 -9.34
N LEU A 60 -6.88 16.65 -9.26
CA LEU A 60 -5.84 16.56 -10.29
C LEU A 60 -6.31 15.73 -11.47
N ASP A 61 -5.87 16.08 -12.68
CA ASP A 61 -6.01 15.18 -13.82
C ASP A 61 -4.84 14.19 -13.88
N ILE A 62 -4.92 13.15 -13.07
CA ILE A 62 -3.96 12.04 -13.04
C ILE A 62 -4.65 10.71 -13.32
N TRP A 63 -3.88 9.70 -13.72
CA TRP A 63 -4.38 8.34 -13.95
C TRP A 63 -3.93 7.38 -12.84
N PRO A 64 -4.77 7.11 -11.83
CA PRO A 64 -4.40 6.26 -10.70
C PRO A 64 -4.05 4.82 -11.12
N LEU A 65 -4.75 4.29 -12.14
CA LEU A 65 -4.52 2.93 -12.62
C LEU A 65 -3.13 2.78 -13.26
N ALA A 66 -2.73 3.73 -14.11
CA ALA A 66 -1.39 3.73 -14.71
C ALA A 66 -0.32 3.81 -13.62
N ARG A 67 -0.51 4.68 -12.61
CA ARG A 67 0.42 4.78 -11.47
C ARG A 67 0.45 3.53 -10.60
N ALA A 68 -0.64 2.77 -10.53
CA ALA A 68 -0.69 1.49 -9.84
C ALA A 68 0.06 0.39 -10.59
N ILE A 69 -0.09 0.31 -11.92
CA ILE A 69 0.65 -0.66 -12.76
C ILE A 69 2.15 -0.36 -12.70
N PHE A 70 2.51 0.92 -12.79
CA PHE A 70 3.89 1.41 -12.75
C PHE A 70 4.32 1.86 -11.34
N PHE A 71 3.80 1.23 -10.29
CA PHE A 71 3.94 1.74 -8.92
C PHE A 71 5.39 1.92 -8.47
N ILE A 72 6.33 1.13 -8.98
CA ILE A 72 7.77 1.25 -8.69
C ILE A 72 8.28 2.68 -8.95
N PHE A 73 7.84 3.32 -10.03
CA PHE A 73 8.23 4.69 -10.38
C PHE A 73 7.49 5.76 -9.55
N PHE A 74 6.27 5.45 -9.12
CA PHE A 74 5.41 6.40 -8.42
C PHE A 74 5.47 6.27 -6.88
N MET A 75 6.10 5.23 -6.34
CA MET A 75 6.19 4.98 -4.90
C MET A 75 6.86 6.16 -4.16
N HIS A 76 8.02 6.59 -4.64
CA HIS A 76 8.75 7.74 -4.09
C HIS A 76 7.90 9.02 -4.09
N GLN A 77 7.17 9.26 -5.19
CA GLN A 77 6.30 10.44 -5.30
C GLN A 77 5.14 10.37 -4.30
N LEU A 78 4.58 9.18 -4.07
CA LEU A 78 3.50 9.00 -3.09
C LEU A 78 4.00 9.27 -1.67
N TYR A 79 5.16 8.74 -1.30
CA TYR A 79 5.73 8.94 0.03
C TYR A 79 6.13 10.39 0.26
N ARG A 80 6.75 11.05 -0.73
CA ARG A 80 7.08 12.47 -0.62
C ARG A 80 5.83 13.32 -0.39
N ARG A 81 4.74 13.05 -1.12
CA ARG A 81 3.46 13.76 -0.91
C ARG A 81 2.89 13.54 0.50
N ALA A 82 2.99 12.32 1.03
CA ALA A 82 2.58 12.03 2.41
C ALA A 82 3.47 12.78 3.43
N ALA A 83 4.79 12.80 3.21
CA ALA A 83 5.72 13.56 4.04
C ALA A 83 5.47 15.07 3.99
N ASP A 84 5.22 15.64 2.81
CA ASP A 84 4.88 17.05 2.63
C ASP A 84 3.56 17.40 3.36
N ARG A 85 2.56 16.50 3.35
CA ARG A 85 1.32 16.68 4.12
C ARG A 85 1.57 16.68 5.63
N VAL A 86 2.48 15.83 6.10
CA VAL A 86 2.90 15.78 7.50
C VAL A 86 3.63 17.06 7.90
N ALA A 87 4.61 17.49 7.10
CA ALA A 87 5.38 18.71 7.35
C ALA A 87 4.48 19.95 7.39
N ARG A 88 3.53 20.07 6.44
CA ARG A 88 2.53 21.15 6.41
C ARG A 88 1.60 21.17 7.64
N SER A 89 1.42 20.04 8.32
CA SER A 89 0.66 19.98 9.57
C SER A 89 1.48 20.38 10.81
N GLY A 90 2.74 20.82 10.64
CA GLY A 90 3.65 21.13 11.74
C GLY A 90 4.15 19.90 12.50
N ARG A 91 3.80 18.70 12.03
CA ARG A 91 4.22 17.43 12.63
C ARG A 91 5.50 16.94 11.95
N LYS A 92 6.28 16.14 12.67
CA LYS A 92 7.44 15.44 12.13
C LYS A 92 7.19 13.93 12.18
N PHE A 93 7.75 13.22 11.22
CA PHE A 93 7.74 11.77 11.18
C PHE A 93 9.19 11.31 11.00
N ASP A 94 9.73 10.68 12.03
CA ASP A 94 11.13 10.25 12.07
C ASP A 94 11.28 8.91 11.35
N PHE A 95 11.30 8.95 10.02
CA PHE A 95 11.46 7.78 9.17
C PHE A 95 11.90 8.18 7.76
N ASP A 96 13.00 7.59 7.28
CA ASP A 96 13.53 7.83 5.94
C ASP A 96 12.75 7.04 4.88
N PHE A 97 11.64 7.62 4.42
CA PHE A 97 10.78 6.98 3.41
C PHE A 97 11.45 6.84 2.03
N GLU A 98 12.45 7.66 1.70
CA GLU A 98 13.16 7.59 0.41
C GLU A 98 14.06 6.35 0.36
N GLN A 99 14.76 6.07 1.46
CA GLN A 99 15.54 4.85 1.60
C GLN A 99 14.65 3.61 1.48
N TRP A 100 13.50 3.56 2.15
CA TRP A 100 12.61 2.39 2.10
C TRP A 100 11.94 2.18 0.74
N ALA A 101 11.61 3.26 0.01
CA ALA A 101 11.17 3.14 -1.37
C ALA A 101 12.29 2.57 -2.25
N THR A 102 13.53 3.02 -2.08
CA THR A 102 14.69 2.49 -2.81
C THR A 102 14.91 1.01 -2.51
N VAL A 103 14.86 0.61 -1.24
CA VAL A 103 14.98 -0.80 -0.82
C VAL A 103 13.88 -1.64 -1.46
N PHE A 104 12.63 -1.16 -1.50
CA PHE A 104 11.54 -1.85 -2.19
C PHE A 104 11.87 -2.12 -3.67
N VAL A 105 12.35 -1.09 -4.38
CA VAL A 105 12.73 -1.21 -5.80
C VAL A 105 13.89 -2.18 -5.98
N VAL A 106 14.93 -2.08 -5.16
CA VAL A 106 16.11 -2.96 -5.21
C VAL A 106 15.71 -4.41 -4.98
N VAL A 107 14.86 -4.70 -3.99
CA VAL A 107 14.38 -6.07 -3.73
C VAL A 107 13.55 -6.58 -4.91
N THR A 108 12.64 -5.77 -5.45
CA THR A 108 11.76 -6.18 -6.55
C THR A 108 12.54 -6.45 -7.83
N VAL A 109 13.44 -5.54 -8.22
CA VAL A 109 14.27 -5.67 -9.41
C VAL A 109 15.32 -6.76 -9.21
N GLY A 110 15.96 -6.79 -8.04
CA GLY A 110 16.95 -7.79 -7.67
C GLY A 110 16.41 -9.21 -7.72
N ALA A 111 15.17 -9.44 -7.25
CA ALA A 111 14.51 -10.73 -7.36
C ALA A 111 14.31 -11.16 -8.82
N ARG A 112 13.90 -10.24 -9.71
CA ARG A 112 13.73 -10.55 -11.14
C ARG A 112 15.06 -10.82 -11.83
N VAL A 113 16.09 -10.04 -11.53
CA VAL A 113 17.44 -10.28 -12.05
C VAL A 113 17.96 -11.64 -11.58
N PHE A 114 17.75 -11.96 -10.30
CA PHE A 114 18.12 -13.26 -9.73
C PHE A 114 17.39 -14.42 -10.40
N GLU A 115 16.07 -14.33 -10.62
CA GLU A 115 15.31 -15.35 -11.35
C GLU A 115 15.85 -15.56 -12.77
N VAL A 116 16.17 -14.48 -13.49
CA VAL A 116 16.72 -14.57 -14.86
C VAL A 116 18.12 -15.16 -14.86
N ALA A 117 18.98 -14.78 -13.90
CA ALA A 117 20.33 -15.31 -13.78
C ALA A 117 20.31 -16.80 -13.40
N ALA A 118 19.49 -17.19 -12.42
CA ALA A 118 19.34 -18.57 -11.97
C ALA A 118 18.84 -19.52 -13.08
N LYS A 119 18.02 -19.00 -14.02
CA LYS A 119 17.58 -19.76 -15.20
C LYS A 119 18.65 -19.91 -16.29
N ARG A 120 19.61 -18.98 -16.39
CA ARG A 120 20.64 -18.98 -17.44
C ARG A 120 21.91 -19.72 -17.02
N ILE A 121 22.17 -19.83 -15.73
CA ILE A 121 23.36 -20.48 -15.17
C ILE A 121 22.91 -21.83 -14.59
N ASP A 122 23.27 -22.94 -15.23
CA ASP A 122 22.80 -24.29 -14.85
C ASP A 122 23.05 -24.60 -13.37
N SER A 123 24.23 -24.23 -12.85
CA SER A 123 24.59 -24.43 -11.43
C SER A 123 23.72 -23.65 -10.45
N TRP A 124 23.00 -22.62 -10.90
CA TRP A 124 22.18 -21.75 -10.05
C TRP A 124 20.69 -22.10 -10.10
N SER A 125 20.29 -22.99 -11.00
CA SER A 125 18.89 -23.41 -11.16
C SER A 125 18.25 -23.91 -9.87
N VAL A 126 19.03 -24.60 -9.02
CA VAL A 126 18.60 -25.08 -7.69
C VAL A 126 18.17 -23.93 -6.76
N TYR A 127 18.77 -22.74 -6.90
CA TYR A 127 18.47 -21.59 -6.05
C TYR A 127 17.33 -20.71 -6.59
N GLN A 128 16.84 -20.96 -7.82
CA GLN A 128 15.75 -20.21 -8.42
C GLN A 128 14.55 -20.01 -7.47
N PRO A 129 14.12 -21.01 -6.67
CA PRO A 129 12.97 -20.82 -5.81
C PRO A 129 13.18 -19.83 -4.65
N LEU A 130 14.43 -19.45 -4.32
CA LEU A 130 14.72 -18.44 -3.29
C LEU A 130 14.14 -17.05 -3.64
N ALA A 131 13.86 -16.78 -4.93
CA ALA A 131 13.21 -15.55 -5.36
C ALA A 131 11.88 -15.28 -4.65
N ILE A 132 11.19 -16.34 -4.18
CA ILE A 132 9.92 -16.21 -3.46
C ILE A 132 10.05 -15.43 -2.14
N LEU A 133 11.24 -15.39 -1.54
CA LEU A 133 11.52 -14.63 -0.32
C LEU A 133 11.39 -13.11 -0.52
N ALA A 134 11.44 -12.65 -1.77
CA ALA A 134 11.19 -11.25 -2.10
C ALA A 134 9.76 -10.81 -1.75
N ILE A 135 8.79 -11.72 -1.76
CA ILE A 135 7.37 -11.41 -1.48
C ILE A 135 7.17 -10.96 -0.02
N PRO A 136 7.51 -11.76 1.01
CA PRO A 136 7.38 -11.32 2.40
C PRO A 136 8.25 -10.09 2.70
N LEU A 137 9.43 -9.98 2.09
CA LEU A 137 10.31 -8.81 2.27
C LEU A 137 9.65 -7.54 1.73
N CYS A 138 9.11 -7.57 0.50
CA CYS A 138 8.36 -6.45 -0.08
C CYS A 138 7.12 -6.10 0.74
N ALA A 139 6.38 -7.10 1.23
CA ALA A 139 5.19 -6.88 2.07
C ALA A 139 5.56 -6.19 3.39
N TYR A 140 6.68 -6.57 4.00
CA TYR A 140 7.21 -5.93 5.21
C TYR A 140 7.66 -4.49 4.96
N ILE A 141 8.41 -4.23 3.89
CA ILE A 141 8.83 -2.87 3.50
C ILE A 141 7.60 -1.98 3.28
N LEU A 142 6.60 -2.49 2.56
CA LEU A 142 5.35 -1.78 2.31
C LEU A 142 4.59 -1.47 3.60
N GLN A 143 4.57 -2.40 4.55
CA GLN A 143 3.98 -2.17 5.88
C GLN A 143 4.67 -1.03 6.63
N GLN A 144 6.00 -0.94 6.58
CA GLN A 144 6.72 0.12 7.27
C GLN A 144 6.37 1.50 6.69
N ALA A 145 6.39 1.61 5.37
CA ALA A 145 6.01 2.85 4.69
C ALA A 145 4.54 3.26 4.89
N GLN A 146 3.65 2.29 5.11
CA GLN A 146 2.25 2.59 5.45
C GLN A 146 2.12 3.40 6.74
N GLY A 147 3.09 3.32 7.65
CA GLY A 147 3.13 4.17 8.85
C GLY A 147 3.09 5.66 8.52
N LEU A 148 3.88 6.11 7.54
CA LEU A 148 3.89 7.50 7.09
C LEU A 148 2.55 7.91 6.49
N ILE A 149 1.97 7.07 5.63
CA ILE A 149 0.71 7.34 4.94
C ILE A 149 -0.46 7.43 5.92
N ASN A 150 -0.53 6.50 6.86
CA ASN A 150 -1.50 6.52 7.96
C ASN A 150 -1.35 7.77 8.83
N PHE A 151 -0.12 8.17 9.15
CA PHE A 151 0.17 9.38 9.92
C PHE A 151 -0.25 10.65 9.16
N ALA A 152 0.04 10.72 7.86
CA ALA A 152 -0.38 11.81 6.98
C ALA A 152 -1.92 11.94 6.89
N ALA A 153 -2.62 10.81 6.98
CA ALA A 153 -4.07 10.73 7.00
C ALA A 153 -4.72 10.90 8.39
N GLU A 154 -3.93 11.25 9.42
CA GLU A 154 -4.41 11.48 10.80
C GLU A 154 -4.99 10.23 11.49
N ASP A 155 -4.66 9.02 11.00
CA ASP A 155 -4.97 7.74 11.65
C ASP A 155 -3.71 6.85 11.68
N PRO A 156 -2.73 7.15 12.56
CA PRO A 156 -1.41 6.50 12.55
C PRO A 156 -1.46 4.97 12.76
N GLU A 157 -2.45 4.50 13.51
CA GLU A 157 -2.66 3.08 13.79
C GLU A 157 -3.46 2.36 12.68
N GLY A 158 -4.10 3.11 11.78
CA GLY A 158 -4.96 2.58 10.74
C GLY A 158 -6.24 1.92 11.29
N LYS A 159 -6.77 2.45 12.40
CA LYS A 159 -7.93 1.92 13.12
C LYS A 159 -9.19 1.95 12.27
N SER A 160 -9.37 2.99 11.46
CA SER A 160 -10.51 3.15 10.54
C SER A 160 -10.64 2.00 9.53
N ASN A 161 -9.56 1.29 9.24
CA ASN A 161 -9.54 0.17 8.30
C ASN A 161 -8.64 -0.97 8.82
N ALA A 162 -8.89 -1.39 10.06
CA ALA A 162 -8.21 -2.53 10.67
C ALA A 162 -8.94 -3.87 10.44
N ARG A 163 -10.27 -3.86 10.35
CA ARG A 163 -11.08 -5.08 10.25
C ARG A 163 -11.02 -5.70 8.86
N PHE A 164 -10.92 -7.03 8.80
CA PHE A 164 -11.10 -7.76 7.55
C PHE A 164 -12.57 -7.74 7.13
N ASN A 165 -12.82 -7.82 5.83
CA ASN A 165 -14.16 -7.87 5.26
C ASN A 165 -14.23 -9.09 4.33
N LEU A 166 -15.41 -9.40 3.80
CA LEU A 166 -15.61 -10.58 2.96
C LEU A 166 -14.62 -10.65 1.79
N TRP A 167 -14.40 -9.54 1.08
CA TRP A 167 -13.44 -9.49 -0.03
C TRP A 167 -12.01 -9.76 0.41
N ASN A 168 -11.61 -9.29 1.59
CA ASN A 168 -10.29 -9.57 2.14
C ASN A 168 -10.15 -11.08 2.47
N TYR A 169 -11.20 -11.72 3.00
CA TYR A 169 -11.18 -13.16 3.25
C TYR A 169 -11.06 -13.98 1.97
N LEU A 170 -11.72 -13.57 0.88
CA LEU A 170 -11.56 -14.24 -0.41
C LEU A 170 -10.10 -14.22 -0.90
N VAL A 171 -9.43 -13.07 -0.78
CA VAL A 171 -8.00 -12.95 -1.10
C VAL A 171 -7.14 -13.83 -0.18
N ILE A 172 -7.46 -13.86 1.12
CA ILE A 172 -6.73 -14.65 2.12
C ILE A 172 -6.84 -16.15 1.81
N VAL A 173 -8.05 -16.66 1.57
CA VAL A 173 -8.29 -18.09 1.33
C VAL A 173 -7.61 -18.52 0.03
N LEU A 174 -7.80 -17.78 -1.06
CA LEU A 174 -7.16 -18.07 -2.34
C LEU A 174 -5.63 -18.04 -2.22
N GLY A 175 -5.11 -17.00 -1.56
CA GLY A 175 -3.68 -16.83 -1.32
C GLY A 175 -3.07 -17.95 -0.49
N ALA A 176 -3.76 -18.38 0.58
CA ALA A 176 -3.32 -19.48 1.42
C ALA A 176 -3.22 -20.80 0.65
N VAL A 177 -4.20 -21.10 -0.21
CA VAL A 177 -4.15 -22.28 -1.10
C VAL A 177 -2.95 -22.19 -2.06
N MET A 178 -2.73 -21.03 -2.68
CA MET A 178 -1.59 -20.83 -3.58
C MET A 178 -0.24 -20.96 -2.87
N TRP A 179 -0.10 -20.43 -1.65
CA TRP A 179 1.09 -20.64 -0.83
C TRP A 179 1.29 -22.13 -0.50
N GLY A 180 0.23 -22.85 -0.13
CA GLY A 180 0.28 -24.30 0.11
C GLY A 180 0.82 -25.06 -1.10
N LEU A 181 0.26 -24.80 -2.30
CA LEU A 181 0.73 -25.41 -3.55
C LEU A 181 2.18 -25.04 -3.85
N THR A 182 2.58 -23.80 -3.58
CA THR A 182 3.95 -23.35 -3.81
C THR A 182 4.94 -24.06 -2.88
N LEU A 183 4.62 -24.17 -1.59
CA LEU A 183 5.44 -24.90 -0.61
C LEU A 183 5.53 -26.39 -0.94
N MET A 184 4.44 -27.01 -1.40
CA MET A 184 4.46 -28.38 -1.90
C MET A 184 5.39 -28.52 -3.12
N GLY A 185 5.33 -27.57 -4.06
CA GLY A 185 6.23 -27.55 -5.22
C GLY A 185 7.70 -27.36 -4.83
N LEU A 186 8.00 -26.55 -3.80
CA LEU A 186 9.35 -26.44 -3.26
C LEU A 186 9.81 -27.75 -2.65
N TRP A 187 8.97 -28.39 -1.83
CA TRP A 187 9.28 -29.66 -1.19
C TRP A 187 9.66 -30.74 -2.19
N THR A 188 8.90 -30.88 -3.29
CA THR A 188 9.17 -31.88 -4.32
C THR A 188 10.45 -31.63 -5.13
N ILE A 189 10.92 -30.38 -5.20
CA ILE A 189 12.19 -30.05 -5.87
C ILE A 189 13.40 -30.46 -5.02
N TYR A 190 13.35 -30.20 -3.71
CA TYR A 190 14.51 -30.43 -2.81
C TYR A 190 14.56 -31.83 -2.19
N HIS A 191 13.45 -32.59 -2.20
CA HIS A 191 13.38 -33.96 -1.67
C HIS A 191 13.18 -35.01 -2.78
N ARG A 192 13.58 -34.68 -4.01
CA ARG A 192 13.70 -35.63 -5.13
C ARG A 192 15.13 -36.10 -5.26
#